data_AF-A0A534TV02-F1
#
_entry.id   AF-A0A534TV02-F1
#
_cell.length_a   1.000
_cell.length_b   1.000
_cell.length_c   1.000
_cell.angle_alpha   90.00
_cell.angle_beta   90.00
_cell.angle_gamma   90.00
#
_symmetry.space_group_name_H-M   'P 1'
#
loop_
_entity.id
_entity.type
_entity.pdbx_description
1 polymer ?
#
loop_
_entity_poly.entity_id
_entity_poly.type
_entity_poly.pdbx_seq_one_letter_code
_entity_poly.pdbx_strand_id
1 'polypeptide(L)'
;MLASLDRLLRALFWALCVAFAATGLTFFAFPDATIQVLNTTGHALGFPPAPASSLRFWLSLGVAYMMLVTLLAAAIARDPRGRADLMPILAAGKATSSLTCLGYFLGSQPAFVYLLNALVDGSLTLLVLG
;
A
#
# COMPACT_ATOMS: atom_id res chain seq x y z
N MET A 1 -11.56 28.49 -0.35
CA MET A 1 -11.85 27.09 -0.75
C MET A 1 -10.67 26.42 -1.46
N LEU A 2 -10.06 27.05 -2.47
CA LEU A 2 -8.93 26.47 -3.22
C LEU A 2 -7.65 26.28 -2.39
N ALA A 3 -7.32 27.18 -1.47
CA ALA A 3 -6.13 27.09 -0.62
C ALA A 3 -6.26 26.12 0.57
N SER A 4 -7.49 25.79 0.98
CA SER A 4 -7.74 24.76 2.01
C SER A 4 -7.65 23.36 1.40
N LEU A 5 -8.18 23.18 0.18
CA LEU A 5 -8.05 21.92 -0.56
C LEU A 5 -6.59 21.59 -0.88
N ASP A 6 -5.81 22.58 -1.31
CA ASP A 6 -4.38 22.39 -1.59
C ASP A 6 -3.60 21.93 -0.35
N ARG A 7 -3.84 22.59 0.80
CA ARG A 7 -3.23 22.18 2.08
C ARG A 7 -3.63 20.77 2.51
N LEU A 8 -4.90 20.40 2.32
CA LEU A 8 -5.39 19.06 2.63
C LEU A 8 -4.71 18.01 1.75
N LEU A 9 -4.62 18.23 0.44
CA LEU A 9 -3.94 17.32 -0.49
C LEU A 9 -2.47 17.17 -0.13
N ARG A 10 -1.76 18.26 0.16
CA ARG A 10 -0.36 18.20 0.63
C ARG A 10 -0.22 17.35 1.89
N ALA A 11 -1.09 17.56 2.88
CA ALA A 11 -1.07 16.80 4.12
C ALA A 11 -1.35 15.30 3.89
N LEU A 12 -2.34 14.98 3.07
CA LEU A 12 -2.68 13.60 2.67
C LEU A 12 -1.51 12.92 1.98
N PHE A 13 -0.94 13.51 0.92
CA PHE A 13 0.15 12.89 0.19
C PHE A 13 1.45 12.80 1.00
N TRP A 14 1.70 13.72 1.95
CA TRP A 14 2.76 13.55 2.93
C TRP A 14 2.51 12.39 3.89
N ALA A 15 1.28 12.25 4.39
CA ALA A 15 0.91 11.11 5.23
C ALA A 15 1.08 9.78 4.47
N LEU A 16 0.68 9.73 3.19
CA LEU A 16 0.89 8.58 2.32
C LEU A 16 2.37 8.28 2.08
N CYS A 17 3.17 9.32 1.80
CA CYS A 17 4.62 9.19 1.66
C CYS A 17 5.24 8.53 2.90
N VAL A 18 4.87 9.00 4.10
CA VAL A 18 5.37 8.44 5.36
C VAL A 18 4.88 7.01 5.54
N ALA A 19 3.59 6.74 5.28
CA ALA A 19 3.02 5.40 5.41
C ALA A 19 3.69 4.38 4.48
N PHE A 20 3.91 4.73 3.21
CA PHE A 20 4.59 3.86 2.25
C PHE A 20 6.05 3.61 2.62
N ALA A 21 6.78 4.65 3.02
CA ALA A 21 8.16 4.51 3.46
C ALA A 21 8.26 3.61 4.70
N ALA A 22 7.41 3.86 5.71
CA ALA A 22 7.37 3.07 6.93
C ALA A 22 7.02 1.60 6.65
N THR A 23 6.03 1.35 5.78
CA THR A 23 5.62 0.00 5.40
C THR A 23 6.74 -0.73 4.66
N GLY A 24 7.34 -0.10 3.65
CA GLY A 24 8.46 -0.66 2.89
C GLY A 24 9.67 -0.98 3.78
N LEU A 25 10.03 -0.08 4.68
CA LEU A 25 11.13 -0.29 5.64
C LEU A 25 10.81 -1.41 6.63
N THR A 26 9.58 -1.48 7.13
CA THR A 26 9.16 -2.52 8.10
C THR A 26 9.19 -3.90 7.46
N PHE A 27 8.64 -4.06 6.26
CA PHE A 27 8.71 -5.32 5.51
C PHE A 27 10.14 -5.70 5.12
N PHE A 28 11.00 -4.72 4.82
CA PHE A 28 12.40 -4.99 4.49
C PHE A 28 13.20 -5.46 5.71
N ALA A 29 13.07 -4.76 6.85
CA ALA A 29 13.84 -5.05 8.06
C ALA A 29 13.31 -6.26 8.83
N PHE A 30 11.98 -6.46 8.84
CA PHE A 30 11.30 -7.46 9.66
C PHE A 30 10.20 -8.20 8.88
N PRO A 31 10.51 -8.86 7.74
CA PRO A 31 9.50 -9.48 6.88
C PRO A 31 8.67 -10.53 7.64
N ASP A 32 9.33 -11.46 8.32
CA ASP A 32 8.67 -12.57 9.00
C ASP A 32 7.84 -12.10 10.20
N ALA A 33 8.37 -11.18 11.01
CA ALA A 33 7.65 -10.63 12.16
C ALA A 33 6.41 -9.83 11.73
N THR A 34 6.51 -9.09 10.62
CA THR A 34 5.37 -8.34 10.07
C THR A 34 4.25 -9.28 9.65
N ILE A 35 4.57 -10.34 8.91
CA ILE A 35 3.59 -11.36 8.51
C ILE A 35 3.03 -12.11 9.73
N GLN A 36 3.85 -12.42 10.74
CA GLN A 36 3.38 -13.05 11.96
C GLN A 36 2.34 -12.21 12.70
N VAL A 37 2.58 -10.91 12.89
CA VAL A 37 1.61 -10.01 13.54
C VAL A 37 0.29 -9.96 12.76
N LEU A 38 0.37 -9.88 11.43
CA LEU A 38 -0.81 -9.90 10.57
C LEU A 38 -1.56 -11.24 10.65
N ASN A 39 -0.85 -12.36 10.70
CA ASN A 39 -1.44 -13.68 10.88
C ASN A 39 -2.08 -13.84 12.27
N THR A 40 -1.46 -13.33 13.35
CA THR A 40 -2.05 -13.36 14.69
C THR A 40 -3.34 -12.53 14.74
N THR A 41 -3.33 -11.35 14.11
CA THR A 41 -4.52 -10.50 13.99
C THR A 41 -5.60 -11.19 13.17
N GLY A 42 -5.23 -11.78 12.02
CA GLY A 42 -6.15 -12.54 11.17
C GLY A 42 -6.75 -13.75 11.87
N HIS A 43 -5.95 -14.48 12.65
CA HIS A 43 -6.39 -15.63 13.41
C HIS A 43 -7.43 -15.24 14.47
N ALA A 44 -7.25 -14.11 15.16
CA ALA A 44 -8.25 -13.58 16.08
C ALA A 44 -9.59 -13.23 15.40
N LEU A 45 -9.55 -12.96 14.09
CA LEU A 45 -10.72 -12.69 13.24
C LEU A 45 -11.23 -13.94 12.49
N GLY A 46 -10.65 -15.12 12.74
CA GLY A 46 -11.06 -16.39 12.12
C GLY A 46 -10.45 -16.68 10.74
N PHE A 47 -9.43 -15.93 10.31
CA PHE A 47 -8.73 -16.19 9.05
C PHE A 47 -7.56 -17.14 9.22
N PRO A 48 -7.29 -18.02 8.23
CA PRO A 48 -6.08 -18.82 8.21
C PRO A 48 -4.83 -17.95 8.01
N PRO A 49 -3.64 -18.41 8.47
CA PRO A 49 -2.39 -17.73 8.21
C PRO A 49 -2.06 -17.72 6.72
N ALA A 50 -1.38 -16.67 6.28
CA ALA A 50 -0.88 -16.56 4.92
C ALA A 50 0.17 -17.66 4.61
N PRO A 51 0.25 -18.12 3.35
CA PRO A 51 1.30 -19.04 2.93
C PRO A 51 2.69 -18.46 3.21
N ALA A 52 3.61 -19.29 3.73
CA ALA A 52 4.99 -18.89 3.88
C ALA A 52 5.62 -18.66 2.50
N SER A 53 6.15 -17.46 2.26
CA SER A 53 6.93 -17.14 1.07
C SER A 53 8.30 -16.67 1.51
N SER A 54 9.30 -17.55 1.46
CA SER A 54 10.69 -17.26 1.85
C SER A 54 11.51 -16.58 0.73
N LEU A 55 10.83 -16.03 -0.28
CA LEU A 55 11.47 -15.60 -1.50
C LEU A 55 11.97 -14.15 -1.40
N ARG A 56 13.22 -14.01 -0.95
CA ARG A 56 13.92 -12.71 -0.79
C ARG A 56 13.92 -11.86 -2.07
N PHE A 57 13.89 -12.48 -3.25
CA PHE A 57 13.80 -11.76 -4.52
C PHE A 57 12.49 -10.95 -4.64
N TRP A 58 11.34 -11.58 -4.33
CA TRP A 58 10.04 -10.88 -4.38
C TRP A 58 9.92 -9.82 -3.29
N LEU A 59 10.55 -10.03 -2.14
CA LEU A 59 10.67 -8.99 -1.11
C LEU A 59 11.40 -7.75 -1.66
N SER A 60 12.54 -7.95 -2.33
CA SER A 60 13.28 -6.84 -2.96
C SER A 60 12.45 -6.10 -4.01
N LEU A 61 11.64 -6.81 -4.81
CA LEU A 61 10.71 -6.18 -5.76
C LEU A 61 9.61 -5.38 -5.06
N GLY A 62 9.04 -5.93 -3.98
CA GLY A 62 8.06 -5.22 -3.16
C GLY A 62 8.63 -3.95 -2.53
N VAL A 63 9.86 -3.99 -2.04
CA VAL A 63 10.57 -2.82 -1.49
C VAL A 63 10.83 -1.78 -2.59
N ALA A 64 11.29 -2.19 -3.77
CA ALA A 64 11.48 -1.29 -4.90
C ALA A 64 10.18 -0.59 -5.30
N TYR A 65 9.06 -1.32 -5.33
CA TYR A 65 7.73 -0.74 -5.54
C TYR A 65 7.35 0.25 -4.44
N MET A 66 7.57 -0.08 -3.16
CA MET A 66 7.29 0.83 -2.04
C MET A 66 8.10 2.14 -2.14
N MET A 67 9.37 2.05 -2.56
CA MET A 67 10.17 3.24 -2.83
C MET A 67 9.58 4.08 -3.96
N LEU A 68 9.11 3.46 -5.05
CA LEU A 68 8.48 4.17 -6.16
C LEU A 68 7.23 4.94 -5.71
N VAL A 69 6.28 4.29 -5.03
CA VAL A 69 5.05 4.96 -4.57
C VAL A 69 5.32 6.01 -3.50
N THR A 70 6.35 5.83 -2.68
CA THR A 70 6.83 6.85 -1.73
C THR A 70 7.29 8.10 -2.47
N LEU A 71 8.12 7.93 -3.51
CA LEU A 71 8.64 9.06 -4.30
C LEU A 71 7.53 9.76 -5.08
N LEU A 72 6.56 9.02 -5.63
CA LEU A 72 5.38 9.59 -6.28
C LEU A 72 4.56 10.42 -5.28
N ALA A 73 4.26 9.86 -4.09
CA ALA A 73 3.54 10.58 -3.05
C ALA A 73 4.28 11.84 -2.60
N ALA A 74 5.60 11.77 -2.40
CA ALA A 74 6.42 12.94 -2.06
C ALA A 74 6.43 14.00 -3.16
N ALA A 75 6.50 13.58 -4.42
CA ALA A 75 6.45 14.47 -5.57
C ALA A 75 5.10 15.20 -5.61
N ILE A 76 3.98 14.47 -5.53
CA ILE A 76 2.63 15.04 -5.50
C ILE A 76 2.45 15.96 -4.29
N ALA A 77 2.94 15.58 -3.11
CA ALA A 77 2.83 16.41 -1.90
C ALA A 77 3.54 17.76 -2.01
N ARG A 78 4.62 17.85 -2.80
CA ARG A 78 5.35 19.12 -3.02
C ARG A 78 4.60 20.09 -3.92
N ASP A 79 3.86 19.57 -4.90
CA ASP A 79 3.04 20.37 -5.80
C ASP A 79 1.85 19.56 -6.34
N PRO A 80 0.74 19.47 -5.59
CA PRO A 80 -0.37 18.60 -5.96
C PRO A 80 -1.03 18.97 -7.28
N ARG A 81 -1.02 20.27 -7.63
CA ARG A 81 -1.65 20.76 -8.87
C ARG A 81 -0.74 20.59 -10.07
N GLY A 82 0.54 20.97 -9.95
CA GLY A 82 1.49 20.82 -11.04
C GLY A 82 1.88 19.37 -11.33
N ARG A 83 1.58 18.43 -10.41
CA ARG A 83 1.90 17.00 -10.53
C ARG A 83 0.67 16.09 -10.47
N ALA A 84 -0.50 16.61 -10.83
CA ALA A 84 -1.74 15.84 -10.85
C ALA A 84 -1.67 14.65 -11.83
N ASP A 85 -0.83 14.74 -12.86
CA ASP A 85 -0.50 13.67 -13.81
C ASP A 85 0.13 12.42 -13.15
N LEU A 86 0.77 12.58 -11.99
CA LEU A 86 1.35 11.47 -11.24
C LEU A 86 0.31 10.71 -10.38
N MET A 87 -0.84 11.32 -10.09
CA MET A 87 -1.88 10.71 -9.24
C MET A 87 -2.46 9.42 -9.87
N PRO A 88 -2.83 9.39 -11.18
CA PRO A 88 -3.27 8.15 -11.82
C PRO A 88 -2.20 7.05 -11.84
N ILE A 89 -0.92 7.40 -11.91
CA ILE A 89 0.19 6.42 -11.91
C ILE A 89 0.30 5.76 -10.53
N LEU A 90 0.24 6.55 -9.46
CA LEU A 90 0.21 6.05 -8.09
C LEU A 90 -1.03 5.18 -7.85
N ALA A 91 -2.20 5.64 -8.31
CA ALA A 91 -3.45 4.90 -8.22
C ALA A 91 -3.40 3.57 -8.98
N ALA A 92 -2.83 3.53 -10.19
CA ALA A 92 -2.69 2.30 -10.97
C ALA A 92 -1.80 1.27 -10.25
N GLY A 93 -0.69 1.74 -9.65
CA GLY A 93 0.17 0.88 -8.83
C GLY A 93 -0.56 0.29 -7.63
N LYS A 94 -1.39 1.09 -6.94
CA LYS A 94 -2.18 0.65 -5.79
C LYS A 94 -3.35 -0.24 -6.18
N ALA A 95 -4.06 0.08 -7.25
CA ALA A 95 -5.11 -0.74 -7.83
C ALA A 95 -4.58 -2.12 -8.21
N THR A 96 -3.41 -2.20 -8.82
CA THR A 96 -2.79 -3.48 -9.21
C THR A 96 -2.48 -4.34 -7.98
N SER A 97 -1.92 -3.76 -6.93
CA SER A 97 -1.66 -4.48 -5.67
C SER A 97 -2.98 -4.91 -4.99
N SER A 98 -4.00 -4.06 -5.00
CA SER A 98 -5.31 -4.39 -4.44
C SER A 98 -5.98 -5.54 -5.18
N LEU A 99 -6.05 -5.47 -6.52
CA LEU A 99 -6.66 -6.49 -7.37
C LEU A 99 -5.93 -7.83 -7.30
N THR A 100 -4.59 -7.82 -7.27
CA THR A 100 -3.80 -9.06 -7.14
C THR A 100 -4.00 -9.70 -5.77
N CYS A 101 -4.01 -8.93 -4.68
CA CYS A 101 -4.32 -9.45 -3.36
C CYS A 101 -5.77 -9.96 -3.25
N LEU A 102 -6.74 -9.26 -3.82
CA LEU A 102 -8.12 -9.75 -3.87
C LEU A 102 -8.22 -11.07 -4.67
N GLY A 103 -7.50 -11.17 -5.79
CA GLY A 103 -7.38 -12.39 -6.57
C GLY A 103 -6.81 -13.56 -5.76
N TYR A 104 -5.74 -13.32 -4.99
CA TYR A 104 -5.18 -14.35 -4.09
C TYR A 104 -6.13 -14.74 -2.97
N PHE A 105 -6.84 -13.78 -2.39
CA PHE A 105 -7.83 -14.03 -1.34
C PHE A 105 -8.96 -14.95 -1.84
N LEU A 106 -9.45 -14.71 -3.06
CA LEU A 106 -10.56 -15.47 -3.65
C LEU A 106 -10.13 -16.80 -4.28
N GLY A 107 -8.94 -16.86 -4.88
CA GLY A 107 -8.50 -17.98 -5.72
C GLY A 107 -7.43 -18.89 -5.11
N SER A 108 -6.73 -18.47 -4.06
CA SER A 108 -5.66 -19.26 -3.42
C SER A 108 -6.00 -19.61 -1.98
N GLN A 109 -5.99 -18.63 -1.10
CA GLN A 109 -6.31 -18.82 0.31
C GLN A 109 -6.88 -17.52 0.86
N PRO A 110 -7.97 -17.57 1.64
CA PRO A 110 -8.56 -16.38 2.24
C PRO A 110 -7.73 -15.90 3.44
N ALA A 111 -6.44 -15.60 3.24
CA ALA A 111 -5.59 -15.09 4.31
C ALA A 111 -5.90 -13.61 4.58
N PHE A 112 -5.91 -13.23 5.86
CA PHE A 112 -6.25 -11.87 6.28
C PHE A 112 -5.38 -10.79 5.63
N VAL A 113 -4.08 -11.08 5.43
CA VAL A 113 -3.14 -10.13 4.79
C VAL A 113 -3.57 -9.73 3.39
N TYR A 114 -4.14 -10.66 2.61
CA TYR A 114 -4.60 -10.38 1.25
C TYR A 114 -5.84 -9.49 1.25
N LEU A 115 -6.80 -9.77 2.13
CA LEU A 115 -7.98 -8.93 2.28
C LEU A 115 -7.61 -7.53 2.79
N LEU A 116 -6.77 -7.46 3.83
CA LEU A 116 -6.30 -6.20 4.39
C LEU A 116 -5.61 -5.34 3.33
N ASN A 117 -4.68 -5.92 2.56
CA ASN A 117 -4.00 -5.19 1.49
C ASN A 117 -4.98 -4.74 0.40
N ALA A 118 -5.91 -5.61 -0.01
CA ALA A 118 -6.93 -5.28 -0.99
C ALA A 118 -7.78 -4.08 -0.56
N LEU A 119 -8.22 -4.05 0.71
CA LEU A 119 -9.03 -2.96 1.26
C LEU A 119 -8.23 -1.66 1.39
N VAL A 120 -7.01 -1.73 1.94
CA VAL A 120 -6.15 -0.55 2.11
C VAL A 120 -5.81 0.05 0.76
N ASP A 121 -5.23 -0.72 -0.16
CA ASP A 121 -4.79 -0.18 -1.45
C ASP A 121 -5.97 0.17 -2.37
N GLY A 122 -7.11 -0.53 -2.23
CA GLY A 122 -8.36 -0.17 -2.92
C GLY A 122 -8.89 1.18 -2.44
N SER A 123 -8.94 1.42 -1.13
CA SER A 123 -9.37 2.70 -0.56
C SER A 123 -8.44 3.85 -0.95
N LEU A 124 -7.12 3.61 -1.01
CA LEU A 124 -6.14 4.59 -1.48
C LEU A 124 -6.33 4.94 -2.95
N THR A 125 -6.61 3.94 -3.79
CA THR A 125 -6.90 4.16 -5.21
C THR A 125 -8.13 5.05 -5.37
N LEU A 126 -9.21 4.76 -4.64
CA LEU A 126 -10.43 5.57 -4.68
C LEU A 126 -10.18 7.00 -4.18
N LEU A 127 -9.40 7.17 -3.11
CA LEU A 127 -9.06 8.49 -2.57
C LEU A 127 -8.19 9.32 -3.51
N VAL A 128 -7.36 8.69 -4.33
CA VAL A 128 -6.47 9.39 -5.27
C VAL A 128 -7.20 9.75 -6.57
N LEU A 129 -8.23 8.99 -6.95
CA LEU A 129 -9.00 9.19 -8.18
C LEU A 129 -10.32 9.97 -7.99
N GLY A 130 -10.85 10.04 -6.77
CA GLY A 130 -12.10 10.74 -6.41
C GLY A 130 -11.86 12.10 -5.79
#